data_AF-A0A401TS44-F1
#
_entry.id   AF-A0A401TS44-F1
#
_cell.length_a   1.000
_cell.length_b   1.000
_cell.length_c   1.000
_cell.angle_alpha   90.00
_cell.angle_beta   90.00
_cell.angle_gamma   90.00
#
_symmetry.space_group_name_H-M   'P 1'
#
loop_
_entity.id
_entity.type
_entity.pdbx_description
1 polymer ?
#
loop_
_entity_poly.entity_id
_entity_poly.type
_entity_poly.pdbx_seq_one_letter_code
_entity_poly.pdbx_strand_id
1 'polypeptide(L)'
;NGYSTIVARAEGDDELVEILGLRIDIPAKLLRDLLQRAKDTVRARLLAIASPRAREEISQVLNDIAQEEAAAPRRNYGIAEELVKLMKQLNELDDAAVYKFAEDGKFDEVTVALAVLNDMPIAMIERLMLGLRSDLLLIPCRSAKLNWPTVEAILRKRPLPHAIDHATLEIAQRDYRRLSLETAQRTVRFWQLHNRIEKQPITAG
;
A
#
# COMPACT_ATOMS: atom_id res chain seq x y z
N ASN A 1 17.74 -10.02 24.83
CA ASN A 1 18.06 -9.24 23.60
C ASN A 1 18.58 -10.16 22.50
N GLY A 2 17.69 -10.95 21.90
CA GLY A 2 17.98 -11.84 20.76
C GLY A 2 16.84 -11.91 19.75
N TYR A 3 15.59 -11.70 20.19
CA TYR A 3 14.40 -11.71 19.35
C TYR A 3 14.26 -10.48 18.42
N SER A 4 14.75 -9.32 18.83
CA SER A 4 14.64 -8.09 18.03
C SER A 4 15.44 -8.15 16.73
N THR A 5 16.55 -8.90 16.71
CA THR A 5 17.41 -9.07 15.55
C THR A 5 16.85 -10.10 14.56
N ILE A 6 16.05 -11.06 15.05
CA ILE A 6 15.39 -12.09 14.24
C ILE A 6 14.21 -11.46 13.47
N VAL A 7 13.43 -10.58 14.13
CA VAL A 7 12.32 -9.85 13.48
C VAL A 7 12.77 -8.81 12.47
N ALA A 8 13.99 -8.29 12.61
CA ALA A 8 14.59 -7.37 11.62
C ALA A 8 15.04 -8.08 10.34
N ARG A 9 15.23 -9.41 10.36
CA ARG A 9 15.75 -10.22 9.24
C ARG A 9 14.71 -11.12 8.56
N ALA A 10 13.50 -11.25 9.10
CA ALA A 10 12.43 -12.01 8.47
C ALA A 10 11.95 -11.28 7.20
N GLU A 11 12.64 -11.53 6.09
CA GLU A 11 12.31 -11.03 4.75
C GLU A 11 11.31 -11.94 4.01
N GLY A 12 10.98 -13.12 4.57
CA GLY A 12 10.12 -14.14 3.94
C GLY A 12 8.95 -14.66 4.81
N ASP A 13 7.86 -15.02 4.12
CA ASP A 13 6.60 -15.52 4.71
C ASP A 13 6.76 -16.89 5.43
N ASP A 14 7.77 -17.70 5.07
CA ASP A 14 7.98 -19.04 5.63
C ASP A 14 8.79 -19.07 6.94
N GLU A 15 9.76 -18.16 7.11
CA GLU A 15 10.56 -18.07 8.35
C GLU A 15 9.72 -17.60 9.55
N LEU A 16 8.74 -16.73 9.31
CA LEU A 16 7.80 -16.27 10.34
C LEU A 16 6.99 -17.42 10.94
N VAL A 17 6.61 -18.39 10.12
CA VAL A 17 5.85 -19.57 10.52
C VAL A 17 6.69 -20.53 11.36
N GLU A 18 7.97 -20.70 11.02
CA GLU A 18 8.91 -21.48 11.85
C GLU A 18 9.23 -20.81 13.19
N ILE A 19 9.40 -19.48 13.21
CA ILE A 19 9.68 -18.71 14.45
C ILE A 19 8.50 -18.79 15.42
N LEU A 20 7.26 -18.74 14.90
CA LEU A 20 6.04 -18.79 15.71
C LEU A 20 5.66 -20.22 16.14
N GLY A 21 6.09 -21.23 15.38
CA GLY A 21 5.82 -22.63 15.66
C GLY A 21 6.54 -23.21 16.87
N LEU A 22 7.59 -22.54 17.39
CA LEU A 22 8.45 -23.16 18.41
C LEU A 22 8.22 -22.74 19.86
N ARG A 23 7.78 -21.52 20.21
CA ARG A 23 7.39 -21.19 21.60
C ARG A 23 6.48 -19.96 21.67
N ILE A 24 5.23 -20.17 22.09
CA ILE A 24 4.33 -19.12 22.60
C ILE A 24 4.92 -18.58 23.90
N ASP A 25 5.80 -17.58 23.78
CA ASP A 25 6.19 -16.67 24.87
C ASP A 25 6.68 -15.34 24.27
N ILE A 26 6.00 -14.87 23.22
CA ILE A 26 6.35 -13.65 22.50
C ILE A 26 5.67 -12.46 23.17
N PRO A 27 6.41 -11.39 23.53
CA PRO A 27 5.81 -10.18 24.08
C PRO A 27 4.76 -9.59 23.14
N ALA A 28 3.60 -9.19 23.68
CA ALA A 28 2.45 -8.69 22.90
C ALA A 28 2.81 -7.57 21.91
N LYS A 29 3.77 -6.70 22.26
CA LYS A 29 4.28 -5.64 21.37
C LYS A 29 4.95 -6.21 20.12
N LEU A 30 5.78 -7.24 20.27
CA LEU A 30 6.48 -7.86 19.14
C LEU A 30 5.51 -8.64 18.25
N LEU A 31 4.52 -9.30 18.86
CA LEU A 31 3.45 -9.97 18.13
C LEU A 31 2.64 -8.97 17.29
N ARG A 32 2.29 -7.81 17.86
CA ARG A 32 1.62 -6.72 17.12
C ARG A 32 2.45 -6.23 15.94
N ASP A 33 3.72 -5.89 16.14
CA ASP A 33 4.61 -5.41 15.08
C ASP A 33 4.76 -6.42 13.94
N LEU A 34 4.81 -7.71 14.27
CA LEU A 34 4.85 -8.80 13.30
C LEU A 34 3.54 -8.93 12.53
N LEU A 35 2.41 -8.98 13.23
CA LEU A 35 1.10 -9.11 12.60
C LEU A 35 0.78 -7.90 11.73
N GLN A 36 1.19 -6.70 12.13
CA GLN A 36 0.99 -5.47 11.34
C GLN A 36 1.78 -5.48 10.03
N ARG A 37 2.93 -6.15 9.97
CA ARG A 37 3.77 -6.27 8.77
C ARG A 37 3.48 -7.51 7.92
N ALA A 38 2.84 -8.52 8.51
CA ALA A 38 2.53 -9.78 7.85
C ALA A 38 1.40 -9.64 6.83
N LYS A 39 1.49 -10.38 5.71
CA LYS A 39 0.39 -10.51 4.74
C LYS A 39 -0.78 -11.30 5.34
N ASP A 40 -1.98 -11.09 4.80
CA ASP A 40 -3.19 -11.79 5.28
C ASP A 40 -3.10 -13.31 5.14
N THR A 41 -2.40 -13.82 4.13
CA THR A 41 -2.12 -15.25 3.96
C THR A 41 -1.28 -15.83 5.11
N VAL A 42 -0.32 -15.05 5.63
CA VAL A 42 0.52 -15.43 6.77
C VAL A 42 -0.29 -15.37 8.06
N ARG A 43 -1.10 -14.32 8.24
CA ARG A 43 -2.02 -14.20 9.39
C ARG A 43 -3.00 -15.38 9.45
N ALA A 44 -3.59 -15.75 8.32
CA ALA A 44 -4.51 -16.89 8.22
C ALA A 44 -3.81 -18.23 8.51
N ARG A 45 -2.62 -18.45 7.95
CA ARG A 45 -1.82 -19.66 8.22
C ARG A 45 -1.42 -19.75 9.69
N LEU A 46 -1.05 -18.63 10.32
CA LEU A 46 -0.71 -18.56 11.73
C LEU A 46 -1.89 -18.95 12.63
N LEU A 47 -3.08 -18.41 12.35
CA LEU A 47 -4.31 -18.77 13.06
C LEU A 47 -4.66 -20.26 12.92
N ALA A 48 -4.35 -20.86 11.75
CA ALA A 48 -4.61 -22.27 11.48
C ALA A 48 -3.73 -23.21 12.32
N ILE A 49 -2.45 -22.87 12.52
CA ILE A 49 -1.48 -23.69 13.25
C ILE A 49 -1.36 -23.37 14.75
N ALA A 50 -1.90 -22.23 15.19
CA ALA A 50 -1.83 -21.77 16.58
C ALA A 50 -2.64 -22.66 17.55
N SER A 51 -2.17 -22.77 18.80
CA SER A 51 -2.95 -23.35 19.89
C SER A 51 -4.20 -22.50 20.18
N PRO A 52 -5.25 -23.06 20.82
CA PRO A 52 -6.48 -22.31 21.09
C PRO A 52 -6.24 -20.99 21.84
N ARG A 53 -5.35 -21.00 22.84
CA ARG A 53 -4.98 -19.80 23.61
C ARG A 53 -4.25 -18.76 22.77
N ALA A 54 -3.28 -19.18 21.95
CA ALA A 54 -2.57 -18.26 21.08
C ALA A 54 -3.47 -17.71 19.97
N ARG A 55 -4.45 -18.49 19.50
CA ARG A 55 -5.44 -18.04 18.52
C ARG A 55 -6.26 -16.88 19.06
N GLU A 56 -6.72 -16.95 20.31
CA GLU A 56 -7.44 -15.84 20.96
C GLU A 56 -6.57 -14.58 21.05
N GLU A 57 -5.32 -14.71 21.50
CA GLU A 57 -4.38 -13.59 21.60
C GLU A 57 -4.09 -12.96 20.22
N ILE A 58 -3.85 -13.78 19.19
CA ILE A 58 -3.63 -13.32 17.81
C ILE A 58 -4.89 -12.63 17.26
N SER A 59 -6.08 -13.22 17.44
CA SER A 59 -7.34 -12.65 16.98
C SER A 59 -7.64 -11.31 17.66
N GLN A 60 -7.37 -11.19 18.96
CA GLN A 60 -7.53 -9.92 19.68
C GLN A 60 -6.61 -8.84 19.12
N VAL A 61 -5.33 -9.15 18.92
CA VAL A 61 -4.36 -8.18 18.37
C VAL A 61 -4.72 -7.79 16.93
N LEU A 62 -5.18 -8.73 16.10
CA LEU A 62 -5.66 -8.43 14.74
C LEU A 62 -6.90 -7.54 14.75
N ASN A 63 -7.83 -7.77 15.68
CA ASN A 63 -9.00 -6.92 15.84
C ASN A 63 -8.62 -5.51 16.30
N ASP A 64 -7.70 -5.37 17.26
CA ASP A 64 -7.22 -4.07 17.71
C ASP A 64 -6.54 -3.30 16.57
N ILE A 65 -5.70 -3.97 15.77
CA ILE A 65 -5.09 -3.38 14.56
C ILE A 65 -6.18 -2.93 13.58
N ALA A 66 -7.17 -3.77 13.31
CA ALA A 66 -8.27 -3.44 12.39
C ALA A 66 -9.14 -2.27 12.90
N GLN A 67 -9.36 -2.20 14.23
CA GLN A 67 -10.09 -1.09 14.86
C GLN A 67 -9.28 0.20 14.81
N GLU A 68 -7.96 0.16 15.04
CA GLU A 68 -7.07 1.32 14.89
C GLU A 68 -7.02 1.81 13.44
N GLU A 69 -6.93 0.90 12.46
CA GLU A 69 -7.01 1.23 11.03
C GLU A 69 -8.36 1.81 10.62
N ALA A 70 -9.45 1.36 11.25
CA ALA A 70 -10.79 1.89 11.02
C ALA A 70 -11.07 3.22 11.74
N ALA A 71 -10.43 3.44 12.90
CA ALA A 71 -10.57 4.63 13.74
C ALA A 71 -9.61 5.77 13.35
N ALA A 72 -8.55 5.48 12.59
CA ALA A 72 -7.78 6.52 11.92
C ALA A 72 -8.73 7.37 11.06
N PRO A 73 -8.72 8.71 11.17
CA PRO A 73 -9.62 9.55 10.38
C PRO A 73 -9.38 9.29 8.90
N ARG A 74 -10.32 8.59 8.25
CA ARG A 74 -10.28 8.39 6.79
C ARG A 74 -10.25 9.76 6.15
N ARG A 75 -9.16 10.05 5.45
CA ARG A 75 -8.99 11.28 4.70
C ARG A 75 -10.19 11.40 3.74
N ASN A 76 -10.93 12.51 3.82
CA ASN A 76 -12.14 12.68 3.02
C ASN A 76 -11.77 13.20 1.64
N TYR A 77 -11.84 12.32 0.63
CA TYR A 77 -11.49 12.64 -0.75
C TYR A 77 -12.67 13.23 -1.56
N GLY A 78 -13.83 13.50 -0.96
CA GLY A 78 -15.06 13.86 -1.68
C GLY A 78 -14.92 14.99 -2.70
N ILE A 79 -14.28 16.11 -2.31
CA ILE A 79 -14.05 17.25 -3.21
C ILE A 79 -13.12 16.87 -4.37
N ALA A 80 -12.02 16.16 -4.07
CA ALA A 80 -11.07 15.70 -5.08
C ALA A 80 -11.71 14.67 -6.04
N GLU A 81 -12.59 13.80 -5.52
CA GLU A 81 -13.37 12.85 -6.32
C GLU A 81 -14.29 13.53 -7.31
N GLU A 82 -15.06 14.53 -6.87
CA GLU A 82 -15.95 15.29 -7.76
C GLU A 82 -15.16 16.00 -8.87
N LEU A 83 -14.07 16.69 -8.49
CA LEU A 83 -13.19 17.39 -9.43
C LEU A 83 -12.59 16.44 -10.47
N VAL A 84 -11.95 15.35 -10.02
CA VAL A 84 -11.27 14.41 -10.92
C VAL A 84 -12.27 13.64 -11.80
N LYS A 85 -13.46 13.32 -11.29
CA LYS A 85 -14.54 12.71 -12.10
C LYS A 85 -14.98 13.65 -13.21
N LEU A 86 -15.19 14.93 -12.90
CA LEU A 86 -15.52 15.94 -13.90
C LEU A 86 -14.43 16.07 -14.96
N MET A 87 -13.16 16.18 -14.55
CA MET A 87 -12.03 16.25 -15.49
C MET A 87 -11.92 15.00 -16.37
N LYS A 88 -12.19 13.81 -15.83
CA LYS A 88 -12.24 12.58 -16.63
C LYS A 88 -13.35 12.64 -17.68
N GLN A 89 -14.53 13.12 -17.31
CA GLN A 89 -15.66 13.27 -18.24
C GLN A 89 -15.38 14.28 -19.35
N LEU A 90 -14.65 15.35 -19.02
CA LEU A 90 -14.21 16.38 -19.97
C LEU A 90 -12.95 15.99 -20.76
N ASN A 91 -12.37 14.80 -20.49
CA ASN A 91 -11.11 14.34 -21.07
C ASN A 91 -9.92 15.29 -20.80
N GLU A 92 -9.97 15.97 -19.65
CA GLU A 92 -8.93 16.88 -19.14
C GLU A 92 -8.04 16.22 -18.08
N LEU A 93 -8.35 14.98 -17.68
CA LEU A 93 -7.54 14.21 -16.74
C LEU A 93 -6.36 13.55 -17.48
N ASP A 94 -5.31 14.35 -17.75
CA ASP A 94 -4.09 13.92 -18.43
C ASP A 94 -2.82 14.12 -17.58
N ASP A 95 -1.65 13.89 -18.18
CA ASP A 95 -0.35 14.06 -17.52
C ASP A 95 -0.12 15.49 -17.00
N ALA A 96 -0.54 16.51 -17.75
CA ALA A 96 -0.38 17.91 -17.37
C ALA A 96 -1.28 18.29 -16.18
N ALA A 97 -2.52 17.79 -16.15
CA ALA A 97 -3.41 17.95 -15.01
C ALA A 97 -2.83 17.32 -13.74
N VAL A 98 -2.32 16.09 -13.83
CA VAL A 98 -1.71 15.40 -12.68
C VAL A 98 -0.42 16.09 -12.24
N TYR A 99 0.40 16.58 -13.19
CA TYR A 99 1.59 17.38 -12.89
C TYR A 99 1.24 18.63 -12.08
N LYS A 100 0.21 19.36 -12.50
CA LYS A 100 -0.26 20.57 -11.80
C LYS A 100 -0.74 20.25 -10.39
N PHE A 101 -1.50 19.16 -10.20
CA PHE A 101 -1.90 18.74 -8.86
C PHE A 101 -0.70 18.43 -7.96
N ALA A 102 0.32 17.73 -8.49
CA ALA A 102 1.51 17.42 -7.73
C ALA A 102 2.31 18.66 -7.33
N GLU A 103 2.52 19.60 -8.26
CA GLU A 103 3.24 20.85 -8.01
C GLU A 103 2.51 21.77 -7.01
N ASP A 104 1.18 21.85 -7.11
CA ASP A 104 0.34 22.63 -6.20
C ASP A 104 0.21 21.98 -4.80
N GLY A 105 0.80 20.80 -4.57
CA GLY A 105 0.68 20.07 -3.30
C GLY A 105 -0.73 19.50 -3.05
N LYS A 106 -1.52 19.33 -4.11
CA LYS A 106 -2.89 18.81 -4.10
C LYS A 106 -2.89 17.28 -4.08
N PHE A 107 -2.43 16.71 -2.97
CA PHE A 107 -2.23 15.26 -2.83
C PHE A 107 -3.51 14.44 -2.93
N ASP A 108 -4.63 15.03 -2.52
CA ASP A 108 -5.92 14.35 -2.53
C ASP A 108 -6.33 14.13 -4.00
N GLU A 109 -6.18 15.15 -4.83
CA GLU A 109 -6.39 15.12 -6.26
C GLU A 109 -5.42 14.19 -6.99
N VAL A 110 -4.12 14.17 -6.63
CA VAL A 110 -3.16 13.20 -7.19
C VAL A 110 -3.56 11.77 -6.86
N THR A 111 -3.94 11.50 -5.61
CA THR A 111 -4.33 10.17 -5.13
C THR A 111 -5.57 9.68 -5.89
N VAL A 112 -6.58 10.54 -5.98
CA VAL A 112 -7.83 10.24 -6.71
C VAL A 112 -7.57 10.10 -8.21
N ALA A 113 -6.75 10.97 -8.81
CA ALA A 113 -6.40 10.88 -10.24
C ALA A 113 -5.75 9.54 -10.58
N LEU A 114 -4.75 9.12 -9.80
CA LEU A 114 -4.10 7.82 -9.99
C LEU A 114 -5.08 6.65 -9.81
N ALA A 115 -5.98 6.74 -8.84
CA ALA A 115 -7.01 5.73 -8.61
C ALA A 115 -7.97 5.62 -9.81
N VAL A 116 -8.43 6.77 -10.31
CA VAL A 116 -9.39 6.88 -11.42
C VAL A 116 -8.78 6.48 -12.78
N LEU A 117 -7.51 6.81 -13.02
CA LEU A 117 -6.78 6.44 -14.24
C LEU A 117 -6.44 4.94 -14.29
N ASN A 118 -6.29 4.32 -13.12
CA ASN A 118 -5.95 2.90 -13.00
C ASN A 118 -7.14 2.02 -12.61
N ASP A 119 -8.36 2.55 -12.48
CA ASP A 119 -9.53 1.82 -11.97
C ASP A 119 -9.22 1.03 -10.67
N MET A 120 -8.58 1.71 -9.72
CA MET A 120 -8.20 1.14 -8.42
C MET A 120 -8.91 1.85 -7.26
N PRO A 121 -9.11 1.18 -6.11
CA PRO A 121 -9.62 1.85 -4.92
C PRO A 121 -8.69 2.98 -4.46
N ILE A 122 -9.27 4.14 -4.09
CA ILE A 122 -8.51 5.30 -3.57
C ILE A 122 -7.64 4.90 -2.38
N ALA A 123 -8.18 4.11 -1.45
CA ALA A 123 -7.46 3.59 -0.29
C ALA A 123 -6.19 2.79 -0.67
N MET A 124 -6.17 2.12 -1.83
CA MET A 124 -4.97 1.42 -2.28
C MET A 124 -3.89 2.42 -2.73
N ILE A 125 -4.25 3.43 -3.51
CA ILE A 125 -3.31 4.48 -3.91
C ILE A 125 -2.83 5.27 -2.70
N GLU A 126 -3.71 5.59 -1.76
CA GLU A 126 -3.35 6.27 -0.50
C GLU A 126 -2.27 5.49 0.25
N ARG A 127 -2.43 4.17 0.41
CA ARG A 127 -1.39 3.31 1.02
C ARG A 127 -0.06 3.34 0.25
N LEU A 128 -0.08 3.43 -1.07
CA LEU A 128 1.13 3.58 -1.88
C LEU A 128 1.77 4.97 -1.73
N MET A 129 0.96 6.02 -1.63
CA MET A 129 1.39 7.40 -1.45
C MET A 129 2.03 7.63 -0.08
N LEU A 130 1.46 7.04 0.97
CA LEU A 130 1.93 7.12 2.35
C LEU A 130 2.96 6.04 2.70
N GLY A 131 3.17 5.07 1.81
CA GLY A 131 4.11 3.99 1.99
C GLY A 131 5.57 4.43 1.88
N LEU A 132 6.45 3.77 2.64
CA LEU A 132 7.90 4.00 2.59
C LEU A 132 8.53 3.54 1.26
N ARG A 133 7.89 2.60 0.57
CA ARG A 133 8.34 2.03 -0.70
C ARG A 133 7.91 2.88 -1.90
N SER A 134 8.75 3.84 -2.27
CA SER A 134 8.52 4.72 -3.42
C SER A 134 8.50 4.00 -4.77
N ASP A 135 9.19 2.88 -4.87
CA ASP A 135 9.27 2.04 -6.07
C ASP A 135 7.91 1.49 -6.49
N LEU A 136 7.03 1.18 -5.54
CA LEU A 136 5.70 0.65 -5.83
C LEU A 136 4.78 1.71 -6.47
N LEU A 137 5.00 3.00 -6.21
CA LEU A 137 4.22 4.08 -6.80
C LEU A 137 4.53 4.29 -8.29
N LEU A 138 5.67 3.80 -8.77
CA LEU A 138 6.06 3.87 -10.18
C LEU A 138 5.08 3.09 -11.08
N ILE A 139 4.52 2.00 -10.57
CA ILE A 139 3.62 1.10 -11.30
C ILE A 139 2.32 1.81 -11.72
N PRO A 140 1.51 2.39 -10.81
CA PRO A 140 0.29 3.09 -11.20
C PRO A 140 0.58 4.35 -12.03
N CYS A 141 1.68 5.05 -11.77
CA CYS A 141 2.10 6.18 -12.60
C CYS A 141 2.40 5.76 -14.04
N ARG A 142 3.14 4.66 -14.23
CA ARG A 142 3.49 4.14 -15.55
C ARG A 142 2.28 3.61 -16.29
N SER A 143 1.41 2.88 -15.60
CA SER A 143 0.15 2.37 -16.14
C SER A 143 -0.78 3.51 -16.60
N ALA A 144 -0.80 4.62 -15.85
CA ALA A 144 -1.49 5.85 -16.21
C ALA A 144 -0.80 6.69 -17.31
N LYS A 145 0.33 6.21 -17.86
CA LYS A 145 1.10 6.87 -18.92
C LYS A 145 1.65 8.25 -18.55
N LEU A 146 1.93 8.48 -17.27
CA LEU A 146 2.51 9.74 -16.82
C LEU A 146 3.96 9.88 -17.31
N ASN A 147 4.41 11.10 -17.53
CA ASN A 147 5.80 11.37 -17.87
C ASN A 147 6.66 11.48 -16.61
N TRP A 148 7.98 11.28 -16.75
CA TRP A 148 8.90 11.34 -15.61
C TRP A 148 8.79 12.64 -14.80
N PRO A 149 8.69 13.85 -15.39
CA PRO A 149 8.55 15.09 -14.60
C PRO A 149 7.35 15.05 -13.64
N THR A 150 6.22 14.49 -14.07
CA THR A 150 5.03 14.26 -13.24
C THR A 150 5.30 13.28 -12.11
N VAL A 151 5.92 12.15 -12.43
CA VAL A 151 6.27 11.14 -11.42
C VAL A 151 7.25 11.69 -10.39
N GLU A 152 8.25 12.46 -10.83
CA GLU A 152 9.20 13.13 -9.97
C GLU A 152 8.53 14.15 -9.04
N ALA A 153 7.64 14.99 -9.58
CA ALA A 153 6.85 15.95 -8.79
C ALA A 153 6.04 15.23 -7.72
N ILE A 154 5.33 14.16 -8.10
CA ILE A 154 4.58 13.31 -7.16
C ILE A 154 5.52 12.81 -6.07
N LEU A 155 6.63 12.13 -6.43
CA LEU A 155 7.56 11.50 -5.49
C LEU A 155 8.19 12.48 -4.50
N ARG A 156 8.60 13.66 -4.97
CA ARG A 156 9.23 14.72 -4.16
C ARG A 156 8.26 15.38 -3.21
N LYS A 157 7.01 15.58 -3.65
CA LYS A 157 6.02 16.33 -2.89
C LYS A 157 5.23 15.48 -1.92
N ARG A 158 5.28 14.14 -2.00
CA ARG A 158 4.51 13.22 -1.13
C ARG A 158 4.43 13.70 0.33
N PRO A 159 3.27 13.54 0.99
CA PRO A 159 3.05 13.96 2.37
C PRO A 159 3.72 13.00 3.37
N LEU A 160 5.03 12.78 3.22
CA LEU A 160 5.85 11.97 4.11
C LEU A 160 6.67 12.88 5.04
N PRO A 161 7.00 12.43 6.26
CA PRO A 161 7.81 13.22 7.19
C PRO A 161 9.19 13.60 6.64
N HIS A 162 9.74 12.79 5.74
CA HIS A 162 11.03 12.99 5.11
C HIS A 162 10.86 13.02 3.60
N ALA A 163 11.47 14.03 2.97
CA ALA A 163 11.56 14.11 1.52
C ALA A 163 12.39 12.94 0.98
N ILE A 164 12.05 12.49 -0.24
CA ILE A 164 12.86 11.51 -0.96
C ILE A 164 14.26 12.08 -1.22
N ASP A 165 15.31 11.33 -0.88
CA ASP A 165 16.67 11.73 -1.17
C ASP A 165 17.00 11.60 -2.68
N HIS A 166 18.09 12.24 -3.10
CA HIS A 166 18.50 12.28 -4.49
C HIS A 166 18.86 10.90 -5.06
N ALA A 167 19.54 10.05 -4.28
CA ALA A 167 19.98 8.74 -4.74
C ALA A 167 18.79 7.81 -4.98
N THR A 168 17.82 7.82 -4.06
CA THR A 168 16.56 7.09 -4.17
C THR A 168 15.75 7.58 -5.37
N LEU A 169 15.74 8.89 -5.63
CA LEU A 169 15.07 9.45 -6.80
C LEU A 169 15.73 9.03 -8.13
N GLU A 170 17.06 8.98 -8.19
CA GLU A 170 17.79 8.49 -9.38
C GLU A 170 17.52 7.01 -9.66
N ILE A 171 17.46 6.19 -8.60
CA ILE A 171 17.05 4.78 -8.72
C ILE A 171 15.63 4.69 -9.26
N ALA A 172 14.69 5.46 -8.68
CA ALA A 172 13.32 5.51 -9.14
C ALA A 172 13.20 5.93 -10.62
N GLN A 173 14.01 6.91 -11.08
CA GLN A 173 14.04 7.32 -12.48
C GLN A 173 14.49 6.17 -13.40
N ARG A 174 15.55 5.47 -13.02
CA ARG A 174 16.09 4.34 -13.77
C ARG A 174 15.06 3.22 -13.87
N ASP A 175 14.41 2.89 -12.77
CA ASP A 175 13.41 1.83 -12.70
C ASP A 175 12.16 2.21 -13.49
N TYR A 176 11.72 3.47 -13.43
CA TYR A 176 10.61 3.99 -14.20
C TYR A 176 10.84 3.86 -15.71
N ARG A 177 12.04 4.19 -16.19
CA ARG A 177 12.41 4.07 -17.61
C ARG A 177 12.45 2.62 -18.08
N ARG A 178 12.88 1.69 -17.21
CA ARG A 178 12.93 0.25 -17.50
C ARG A 178 11.54 -0.42 -17.44
N LEU A 179 10.64 0.11 -16.61
CA LEU A 179 9.29 -0.40 -16.47
C LEU A 179 8.51 -0.17 -17.77
N SER A 180 8.13 -1.25 -18.46
CA SER A 180 7.27 -1.17 -19.63
C SER A 180 5.84 -0.83 -19.24
N LEU A 181 5.12 -0.14 -20.14
CA LEU A 181 3.70 0.16 -19.95
C LEU A 181 2.88 -1.13 -19.75
N GLU A 182 3.19 -2.17 -20.52
CA GLU A 182 2.49 -3.45 -20.48
C GLU A 182 2.67 -4.16 -19.13
N THR A 183 3.90 -4.18 -18.59
CA THR A 183 4.19 -4.76 -17.27
C THR A 183 3.49 -3.98 -16.15
N ALA A 184 3.50 -2.64 -16.24
CA ALA A 184 2.79 -1.80 -15.27
C ALA A 184 1.28 -2.10 -15.26
N GLN A 185 0.64 -2.14 -16.43
CA GLN A 185 -0.78 -2.46 -16.56
C GLN A 185 -1.13 -3.88 -16.11
N ARG A 186 -0.28 -4.88 -16.42
CA ARG A 186 -0.45 -6.25 -15.89
C ARG A 186 -0.42 -6.27 -14.37
N THR A 187 0.51 -5.55 -13.76
CA THR A 187 0.66 -5.50 -12.30
C THR A 187 -0.52 -4.80 -11.63
N VAL A 188 -0.99 -3.68 -12.19
CA VAL A 188 -2.22 -3.00 -11.73
C VAL A 188 -3.44 -3.94 -11.80
N ARG A 189 -3.63 -4.68 -12.91
CA ARG A 189 -4.72 -5.66 -13.01
C ARG A 189 -4.63 -6.75 -11.93
N PHE A 190 -3.43 -7.24 -11.65
CA PHE A 190 -3.22 -8.19 -10.57
C PHE A 190 -3.63 -7.61 -9.21
N TRP A 191 -3.24 -6.36 -8.92
CA TRP A 191 -3.65 -5.66 -7.70
C TRP A 191 -5.17 -5.48 -7.61
N GLN A 192 -5.83 -5.08 -8.69
CA GLN A 192 -7.29 -4.96 -8.72
C GLN A 192 -7.99 -6.28 -8.36
N LEU A 193 -7.50 -7.39 -8.90
CA LEU A 193 -8.06 -8.72 -8.65
C LEU A 193 -7.85 -9.16 -7.19
N HIS A 194 -6.67 -8.94 -6.62
CA HIS A 194 -6.37 -9.32 -5.24
C HIS A 194 -7.22 -8.54 -4.23
N ASN A 195 -7.41 -7.23 -4.44
CA ASN A 195 -8.30 -6.42 -3.60
C ASN A 195 -9.77 -6.85 -3.71
N ARG A 196 -10.22 -7.36 -4.87
CA ARG A 196 -11.59 -7.87 -5.04
C ARG A 196 -11.78 -9.18 -4.29
N ILE A 197 -10.77 -10.04 -4.27
CA ILE A 197 -10.77 -11.30 -3.52
C ILE A 197 -10.78 -11.04 -2.01
N GLU A 198 -9.95 -10.10 -1.52
CA GLU A 198 -9.96 -9.69 -0.10
C GLU A 198 -11.28 -9.03 0.33
N LYS A 199 -12.02 -8.39 -0.59
CA LYS A 199 -13.31 -7.74 -0.30
C LYS A 199 -14.54 -8.64 -0.41
N GLN A 200 -14.45 -9.87 -0.95
CA GLN A 200 -15.60 -10.77 -0.95
C GLN A 200 -15.75 -11.37 0.46
N PRO A 201 -16.81 -11.07 1.23
CA PRO A 201 -17.11 -11.85 2.41
C PRO A 201 -17.39 -13.27 1.93
N ILE A 202 -16.75 -14.23 2.58
CA ILE A 202 -17.04 -15.65 2.42
C ILE A 202 -18.51 -15.81 2.82
N THR A 203 -19.41 -15.86 1.85
CA THR A 203 -20.81 -16.21 2.11
C THR A 203 -20.81 -17.66 2.56
N ALA A 204 -20.83 -17.88 3.87
CA ALA A 204 -21.06 -19.18 4.46
C ALA A 204 -22.48 -19.63 4.08
N GLY A 205 -22.55 -20.68 3.25
CA GLY A 205 -23.72 -21.53 3.10
C GLY A 205 -23.67 -22.68 4.11
#